data_AF-A0A965TG81-F1
#
_entry.id   AF-A0A965TG81-F1
#
_cell.length_a   1.000
_cell.length_b   1.000
_cell.length_c   1.000
_cell.angle_alpha   90.00
_cell.angle_beta   90.00
_cell.angle_gamma   90.00
#
_symmetry.space_group_name_H-M   'P 1'
#
loop_
_entity.id
_entity.type
_entity.pdbx_description
1 polymer ?
#
loop_
_entity_poly.entity_id
_entity_poly.type
_entity_poly.pdbx_seq_one_letter_code
_entity_poly.pdbx_strand_id
1 'polypeptide(L)'
;LELNPAAKPALKMGEWNRYRIECIGNSIKTWLNGIPCAHVIDDMTPTGLIALQVHGIGNNKEKEGQQIKWKNIRIKTTNLKPSPNEGIYVVNLIPNDLCDAEKDNFAGIFNNFRQLCICGMYQSF
;
A
#
# COMPACT_ATOMS: atom_id res chain seq x y z
N LEU A 1 -2.13 5.23 -6.33
CA LEU A 1 -2.59 4.36 -7.45
C LEU A 1 -2.05 4.81 -8.80
N GLU A 2 -1.12 5.78 -8.85
CA GLU A 2 -0.52 6.21 -10.13
C GLU A 2 0.36 5.13 -10.76
N LEU A 3 1.08 4.36 -9.94
CA LEU A 3 1.91 3.24 -10.39
C LEU A 3 1.12 1.97 -10.71
N ASN A 4 -0.18 1.95 -10.40
CA ASN A 4 -1.10 0.89 -10.79
C ASN A 4 -2.50 1.47 -11.08
N PRO A 5 -2.70 2.10 -12.25
CA PRO A 5 -3.95 2.75 -12.60
C PRO A 5 -5.16 1.79 -12.60
N ALA A 6 -4.94 0.50 -12.87
CA ALA A 6 -5.99 -0.52 -12.87
C ALA A 6 -6.65 -0.70 -11.50
N ALA A 7 -5.98 -0.28 -10.42
CA ALA A 7 -6.53 -0.32 -9.07
C ALA A 7 -7.31 0.96 -8.67
N LYS A 8 -7.31 2.03 -9.49
CA LYS A 8 -8.10 3.25 -9.23
C LYS A 8 -9.60 2.98 -8.99
N PRO A 9 -10.28 2.12 -9.78
CA PRO A 9 -11.70 1.82 -9.58
C PRO A 9 -11.99 0.98 -8.34
N ALA A 10 -10.96 0.45 -7.66
CA ALA A 10 -11.16 -0.40 -6.49
C ALA A 10 -11.77 0.37 -5.30
N LEU A 11 -11.55 1.68 -5.22
CA LEU A 11 -12.07 2.51 -4.14
C LEU A 11 -13.56 2.81 -4.35
N LYS A 12 -14.38 2.46 -3.36
CA LYS A 12 -15.80 2.82 -3.34
C LYS A 12 -16.03 3.99 -2.40
N MET A 13 -16.33 5.16 -2.98
CA MET A 13 -16.64 6.37 -2.22
C MET A 13 -17.98 6.20 -1.48
N GLY A 14 -18.06 6.66 -0.23
CA GLY A 14 -19.26 6.52 0.58
C GLY A 14 -19.55 5.11 1.13
N GLU A 15 -18.78 4.09 0.74
CA GLU A 15 -19.00 2.70 1.12
C GLU A 15 -17.88 2.12 2.00
N TRP A 16 -18.15 0.96 2.59
CA TRP A 16 -17.14 0.17 3.29
C TRP A 16 -16.16 -0.47 2.31
N ASN A 17 -14.88 -0.12 2.45
CA ASN A 17 -13.79 -0.72 1.69
C ASN A 17 -13.05 -1.77 2.52
N ARG A 18 -12.75 -2.92 1.91
CA ARG A 18 -11.96 -3.99 2.53
C ARG A 18 -10.50 -3.84 2.16
N TYR A 19 -9.67 -3.62 3.15
CA TYR A 19 -8.22 -3.59 3.00
C TYR A 19 -7.60 -4.93 3.41
N ARG A 20 -6.60 -5.36 2.65
CA ARG A 20 -5.64 -6.40 3.07
C ARG A 20 -4.25 -5.81 2.93
N ILE A 21 -3.41 -6.02 3.93
CA ILE A 21 -2.01 -5.62 3.93
C ILE A 21 -1.21 -6.84 4.36
N GLU A 22 -0.19 -7.17 3.58
CA GLU A 22 0.78 -8.21 3.90
C GLU A 22 2.15 -7.54 4.04
N CYS A 23 2.74 -7.62 5.23
CA CYS A 23 4.11 -7.21 5.50
C CYS A 23 4.88 -8.47 5.93
N ILE A 24 5.64 -9.06 5.01
CA ILE A 24 6.38 -10.32 5.24
C ILE A 24 7.82 -10.11 4.77
N GLY A 25 8.76 -10.11 5.72
CA GLY A 25 10.13 -9.67 5.44
C GLY A 25 10.14 -8.22 4.96
N ASN A 26 10.91 -7.95 3.90
CA ASN A 26 10.99 -6.62 3.30
C ASN A 26 9.84 -6.35 2.31
N SER A 27 8.95 -7.32 2.06
CA SER A 27 7.86 -7.17 1.11
C SER A 27 6.59 -6.66 1.77
N ILE A 28 6.11 -5.52 1.26
CA ILE A 28 4.85 -4.89 1.66
C ILE A 28 3.91 -4.92 0.45
N LYS A 29 2.78 -5.63 0.57
CA LYS A 29 1.74 -5.72 -0.45
C LYS A 29 0.41 -5.22 0.10
N THR A 30 -0.34 -4.51 -0.72
CA THR A 30 -1.66 -3.99 -0.34
C THR A 30 -2.73 -4.34 -1.36
N TRP A 31 -3.94 -4.59 -0.88
CA TRP A 31 -5.13 -4.80 -1.70
C TRP A 31 -6.28 -3.95 -1.20
N LEU A 32 -7.07 -3.44 -2.14
CA LEU A 32 -8.32 -2.73 -1.90
C LEU A 32 -9.44 -3.50 -2.57
N ASN A 33 -10.43 -3.95 -1.79
CA ASN A 33 -11.55 -4.74 -2.28
C ASN A 33 -11.12 -5.98 -3.11
N GLY A 34 -9.98 -6.57 -2.76
CA GLY A 34 -9.40 -7.73 -3.45
C GLY A 34 -8.51 -7.39 -4.65
N ILE A 35 -8.50 -6.14 -5.11
CA ILE A 35 -7.66 -5.69 -6.21
C ILE A 35 -6.27 -5.33 -5.66
N PRO A 36 -5.16 -5.90 -6.19
CA PRO A 36 -3.81 -5.52 -5.81
C PRO A 36 -3.54 -4.04 -6.10
N CYS A 37 -3.00 -3.29 -5.13
CA CYS A 37 -2.82 -1.84 -5.25
C CYS A 37 -1.35 -1.41 -5.29
N ALA A 38 -0.52 -1.95 -4.40
CA ALA A 38 0.90 -1.61 -4.31
C ALA A 38 1.71 -2.81 -3.85
N HIS A 39 2.92 -2.93 -4.40
CA HIS A 39 3.95 -3.87 -3.98
C HIS A 39 5.25 -3.08 -3.82
N VAL A 40 5.74 -3.01 -2.58
CA VAL A 40 6.95 -2.29 -2.20
C VAL A 40 7.93 -3.26 -1.57
N ILE A 41 9.21 -3.10 -1.87
CA ILE A 41 10.32 -3.73 -1.15
C ILE A 41 11.06 -2.64 -0.38
N ASP A 42 11.10 -2.77 0.95
CA ASP A 42 11.70 -1.78 1.85
C ASP A 42 12.29 -2.48 3.08
N ASP A 43 13.51 -2.11 3.48
CA ASP A 43 14.24 -2.66 4.63
C ASP A 43 14.45 -1.64 5.76
N MET A 44 13.93 -0.43 5.60
CA MET A 44 14.24 0.69 6.51
C MET A 44 13.67 0.48 7.92
N THR A 45 12.42 0.00 8.06
CA THR A 45 11.74 -0.16 9.36
C THR A 45 10.99 -1.50 9.43
N PRO A 46 11.63 -2.57 9.94
CA PRO A 46 11.05 -3.93 9.91
C PRO A 46 9.91 -4.14 10.91
N THR A 47 9.84 -3.33 11.97
CA THR A 47 8.84 -3.46 13.03
C THR A 47 8.36 -2.09 13.50
N GLY A 48 7.09 -1.98 13.84
CA GLY A 48 6.52 -0.75 14.36
C GLY A 48 5.09 -0.92 14.85
N LEU A 49 4.41 0.20 15.08
CA LEU A 49 3.02 0.24 15.50
C LEU A 49 2.09 0.38 14.28
N ILE A 50 0.91 -0.22 14.36
CA ILE A 50 -0.18 0.04 13.42
C ILE A 50 -0.98 1.23 13.94
N ALA A 51 -1.09 2.29 13.13
CA ALA A 51 -1.83 3.49 13.47
C ALA A 51 -2.98 3.73 12.49
N LEU A 52 -4.08 4.29 12.98
CA LEU A 52 -5.20 4.76 12.16
C LEU A 52 -5.13 6.28 12.13
N GLN A 53 -4.94 6.84 10.93
CA GLN A 53 -4.77 8.27 10.77
C GLN A 53 -6.12 8.96 10.56
N VAL A 54 -6.35 10.06 11.30
CA VAL A 54 -7.35 11.07 10.97
C VAL A 54 -6.59 12.32 10.54
N HIS A 55 -6.78 12.75 9.30
CA HIS A 55 -6.09 13.94 8.79
C HIS A 55 -6.80 15.21 9.26
N GLY A 56 -6.02 16.21 9.69
CA GLY A 56 -6.58 17.50 10.10
C GLY A 56 -7.27 18.21 8.94
N ILE A 57 -8.40 18.87 9.21
CA ILE A 57 -9.17 19.61 8.17
C ILE A 57 -8.56 20.98 7.84
N GLY A 58 -7.58 21.44 8.62
CA GLY A 58 -6.96 22.77 8.48
C GLY A 58 -8.01 23.88 8.54
N ASN A 59 -7.98 24.80 7.57
CA ASN A 59 -8.97 25.87 7.44
C ASN A 59 -10.16 25.51 6.53
N ASN A 60 -10.23 24.28 6.02
CA ASN A 60 -11.31 23.86 5.13
C ASN A 60 -12.54 23.44 5.95
N LYS A 61 -13.44 24.40 6.16
CA LYS A 61 -14.70 24.19 6.90
C LYS A 61 -15.69 23.25 6.20
N GLU A 62 -15.57 23.04 4.89
CA GLU A 62 -16.45 22.09 4.18
C GLU A 62 -16.21 20.64 4.62
N LYS A 63 -15.06 20.35 5.21
CA LYS A 63 -14.72 19.03 5.77
C LYS A 63 -15.12 18.86 7.22
N GLU A 64 -15.68 19.90 7.85
CA GLU A 64 -16.14 19.84 9.23
C GLU A 64 -17.28 18.82 9.38
N GLY A 65 -17.22 17.99 10.42
CA GLY A 65 -18.21 16.95 10.67
C GLY A 65 -18.03 15.66 9.86
N GLN A 66 -17.06 15.58 8.94
CA GLN A 66 -16.73 14.34 8.27
C GLN A 66 -16.22 13.29 9.26
N GLN A 67 -16.62 12.03 9.03
CA GLN A 67 -16.30 10.92 9.91
C GLN A 67 -15.52 9.86 9.16
N ILE A 68 -14.41 9.41 9.74
CA ILE A 68 -13.70 8.22 9.26
C ILE A 68 -13.97 7.08 10.25
N LYS A 69 -14.31 5.90 9.72
CA LYS A 69 -14.71 4.75 10.54
C LYS A 69 -13.93 3.52 10.10
N TRP A 70 -13.49 2.74 11.07
CA TRP A 70 -12.83 1.45 10.86
C TRP A 70 -13.58 0.36 11.62
N LYS A 71 -13.64 -0.84 11.05
CA LYS A 71 -14.22 -2.02 11.69
C LYS A 71 -13.52 -3.28 11.22
N ASN A 72 -13.64 -4.36 12.00
CA ASN A 72 -13.12 -5.70 11.66
C ASN A 72 -11.59 -5.74 11.42
N ILE A 73 -10.84 -4.90 12.15
CA ILE A 73 -9.38 -4.91 12.13
C ILE A 73 -8.88 -6.19 12.80
N ARG A 74 -8.11 -6.98 12.05
CA ARG A 74 -7.58 -8.27 12.49
C ARG A 74 -6.14 -8.38 12.02
N ILE A 75 -5.30 -9.01 12.84
CA ILE A 75 -3.87 -9.19 12.56
C ILE A 75 -3.54 -10.68 12.70
N LYS A 76 -2.72 -11.19 11.78
CA LYS A 76 -2.15 -12.53 11.84
C LYS A 76 -0.63 -12.40 11.80
N THR A 77 0.06 -13.01 12.75
CA THR A 77 1.53 -12.92 12.91
C THR A 77 2.25 -14.26 12.79
N THR A 78 1.53 -15.38 12.86
CA THR A 78 2.09 -16.73 12.78
C THR A 78 1.57 -17.49 11.57
N ASN A 79 2.31 -18.49 11.08
CA ASN A 79 1.92 -19.32 9.94
C ASN A 79 1.53 -18.49 8.72
N LEU A 80 2.35 -17.49 8.42
CA LEU A 80 2.19 -16.59 7.28
C LEU A 80 2.59 -17.32 6.00
N LYS A 81 1.75 -17.23 4.98
CA LYS A 81 2.03 -17.71 3.63
C LYS A 81 1.92 -16.49 2.71
N PRO A 82 3.01 -16.06 2.07
CA PRO A 82 2.96 -14.93 1.15
C PRO A 82 1.96 -15.16 0.03
N SER A 83 1.18 -14.14 -0.32
CA SER A 83 0.42 -14.16 -1.57
C SER A 83 1.38 -14.17 -2.77
N PRO A 84 0.99 -14.78 -3.90
CA PRO A 84 1.81 -14.82 -5.12
C PRO A 84 2.14 -13.42 -5.65
N ASN A 85 3.04 -13.35 -6.62
CA ASN A 85 3.26 -12.12 -7.37
C ASN A 85 2.04 -11.85 -8.26
N GLU A 86 1.46 -10.67 -8.16
CA GLU A 86 0.23 -10.29 -8.87
C GLU A 86 0.54 -9.60 -10.21
N GLY A 87 1.82 -9.52 -10.61
CA GLY A 87 2.26 -8.90 -11.85
C GLY A 87 2.11 -7.38 -11.88
N ILE A 88 1.89 -6.75 -10.72
CA ILE A 88 1.85 -5.29 -10.59
C ILE A 88 3.26 -4.73 -10.45
N TYR A 89 3.45 -3.46 -10.82
CA TYR A 89 4.75 -2.80 -10.70
C TYR A 89 5.27 -2.85 -9.26
N VAL A 90 6.53 -3.26 -9.11
CA VAL A 90 7.24 -3.36 -7.84
C VAL A 90 8.09 -2.11 -7.65
N VAL A 91 7.92 -1.45 -6.51
CA VAL A 91 8.80 -0.35 -6.09
C VAL A 91 9.86 -0.92 -5.15
N ASN A 92 11.08 -1.13 -5.63
CA ASN A 92 12.20 -1.53 -4.78
C ASN A 92 12.96 -0.30 -4.25
N LEU A 93 12.98 -0.14 -2.94
CA LEU A 93 13.66 0.95 -2.24
C LEU A 93 15.05 0.55 -1.73
N ILE A 94 15.45 -0.72 -1.90
CA ILE A 94 16.76 -1.23 -1.50
C ILE A 94 17.77 -0.95 -2.64
N PRO A 95 18.79 -0.10 -2.41
CA PRO A 95 19.72 0.26 -3.47
C PRO A 95 20.58 -0.93 -3.91
N ASN A 96 20.76 -1.09 -5.22
CA ASN A 96 21.58 -2.15 -5.84
C ASN A 96 21.11 -3.58 -5.50
N ASP A 97 19.84 -3.75 -5.14
CA ASP A 97 19.22 -5.05 -4.96
C ASP A 97 18.31 -5.38 -6.14
N LEU A 98 18.33 -6.64 -6.57
CA LEU A 98 17.38 -7.17 -7.54
C LEU A 98 16.53 -8.21 -6.82
N CYS A 99 15.38 -7.78 -6.34
CA CYS A 99 14.52 -8.65 -5.55
C CYS A 99 13.88 -9.73 -6.44
N ASP A 100 13.47 -10.86 -5.87
CA ASP A 100 12.88 -11.95 -6.66
C ASP A 100 11.62 -11.51 -7.42
N ALA A 101 10.83 -10.59 -6.84
CA ALA A 101 9.65 -10.02 -7.48
C ALA A 101 9.99 -9.13 -8.70
N GLU A 102 11.18 -8.56 -8.72
CA GLU A 102 11.71 -7.83 -9.86
C GLU A 102 12.28 -8.77 -10.91
N LYS A 103 12.94 -9.88 -10.53
CA LYS A 103 13.50 -10.86 -11.49
C LYS A 103 12.45 -11.40 -12.46
N ASP A 104 11.21 -11.57 -12.01
CA ASP A 104 10.09 -11.96 -12.87
C ASP A 104 9.77 -10.92 -13.96
N ASN A 105 10.10 -9.64 -13.72
CA ASN A 105 9.83 -8.50 -14.59
C ASN A 105 11.09 -7.95 -15.31
N PHE A 106 12.30 -8.28 -14.83
CA PHE A 106 13.59 -7.67 -15.21
C PHE A 106 14.28 -8.35 -16.41
N ALA A 107 13.57 -8.56 -17.52
CA ALA A 107 14.23 -8.80 -18.81
C ALA A 107 14.84 -7.53 -19.44
N GLY A 108 14.82 -6.37 -18.77
CA GLY A 108 15.49 -5.19 -19.28
C GLY A 108 15.42 -3.95 -18.40
N ILE A 109 16.58 -3.30 -18.29
CA ILE A 109 16.79 -1.88 -18.01
C ILE A 109 16.97 -1.52 -16.53
N PHE A 110 18.26 -1.37 -16.20
CA PHE A 110 18.81 -0.71 -15.03
C PHE A 110 18.54 0.81 -15.03
N ASN A 111 18.53 1.32 -13.79
CA ASN A 111 18.90 2.66 -13.32
C ASN A 111 17.82 3.74 -13.14
N ASN A 112 17.80 4.21 -11.89
CA ASN A 112 17.58 5.57 -11.42
C ASN A 112 16.17 6.15 -11.54
N PHE A 113 15.36 5.94 -10.50
CA PHE A 113 14.42 6.97 -10.06
C PHE A 113 14.34 7.05 -8.54
N ARG A 114 14.91 8.13 -7.97
CA ARG A 114 14.55 8.61 -6.65
C ARG A 114 13.19 9.28 -6.77
N GLN A 115 12.14 8.74 -6.16
CA GLN A 115 11.07 9.60 -5.67
C GLN A 115 10.27 9.01 -4.51
N LEU A 116 10.29 9.81 -3.45
CA LEU A 116 9.39 9.90 -2.30
C LEU A 116 7.93 9.54 -2.64
N CYS A 117 7.28 8.72 -1.80
CA CYS A 117 5.82 8.63 -1.78
C CYS A 117 5.29 8.48 -0.35
N ILE A 118 4.73 9.57 0.16
CA ILE A 118 3.86 9.62 1.33
C ILE A 118 2.52 9.02 0.91
N CYS A 119 2.12 7.89 1.48
CA CYS A 119 0.80 7.32 1.24
C CYS A 119 -0.18 7.88 2.29
N GLY A 120 -0.80 9.01 1.97
CA GLY A 120 -2.00 9.48 2.67
C GLY A 120 -3.20 8.65 2.24
N MET A 121 -3.76 7.84 3.14
CA MET A 121 -5.11 7.30 2.97
C MET A 121 -6.10 8.43 3.21
N TYR A 122 -6.61 9.01 2.11
CA TYR A 122 -7.77 9.89 2.13
C TYR A 122 -9.01 9.08 1.81
N GLN A 123 -9.95 9.03 2.76
CA GLN A 123 -11.37 8.86 2.44
C GLN A 123 -12.13 9.91 3.24
N SER A 124 -12.47 10.98 2.53
CA SER A 124 -13.40 12.03 2.92
C SER A 124 -14.78 11.56 2.44
N PHE A 125 -15.78 11.56 3.33
CA PHE A 125 -17.18 11.51 2.91
C PHE A 125 -17.61 12.91 2.47
#